data_AF-A0A3M1WUG8-F1
#
_entry.id   AF-A0A3M1WUG8-F1
#
_cell.length_a   1.000
_cell.length_b   1.000
_cell.length_c   1.000
_cell.angle_alpha   90.00
_cell.angle_beta   90.00
_cell.angle_gamma   90.00
#
_symmetry.space_group_name_H-M   'P 1'
#
loop_
_entity.id
_entity.type
_entity.pdbx_description
1 polymer ?
#
loop_
_entity_poly.entity_id
_entity_poly.type
_entity_poly.pdbx_seq_one_letter_code
_entity_poly.pdbx_strand_id
1 'polypeptide(L)'
;MISDRACDSDPLRKRLAKRGIELICPHRKNRTKPPTQDGRKLRRSKRRWKVKRTFTWSGNFRRLVVRRDRDITMDQVFFHVACSSL
;
A
#
# COMPACT_ATOMS: atom_id res chain seq x y z
N MET A 1 -10.54 -5.77 -1.12
CA MET A 1 -9.13 -5.53 -0.77
C MET A 1 -8.49 -4.59 -1.80
N ILE A 2 -7.84 -3.50 -1.40
CA ILE A 2 -7.10 -2.61 -2.30
C ILE A 2 -5.63 -3.01 -2.29
N SER A 3 -5.03 -3.26 -3.46
CA SER A 3 -3.63 -3.66 -3.55
C SER A 3 -2.84 -2.89 -4.60
N ASP A 4 -1.53 -3.01 -4.54
CA ASP A 4 -0.60 -2.42 -5.49
C ASP A 4 -0.66 -3.11 -6.87
N ARG A 5 -0.13 -2.44 -7.89
CA ARG A 5 -0.02 -2.95 -9.27
C ARG A 5 0.71 -4.30 -9.34
N ALA A 6 1.64 -4.55 -8.43
CA ALA A 6 2.38 -5.81 -8.35
C ALA A 6 1.47 -7.03 -8.06
N CYS A 7 0.30 -6.80 -7.46
CA CYS A 7 -0.68 -7.84 -7.17
C CYS A 7 -1.64 -8.11 -8.32
N ASP A 8 -1.45 -7.52 -9.52
CA ASP A 8 -2.24 -7.83 -10.70
C ASP A 8 -1.92 -9.24 -11.22
N SER A 9 -2.60 -10.23 -10.67
CA SER A 9 -2.40 -11.65 -10.94
C SER A 9 -3.74 -12.40 -10.94
N ASP A 10 -4.02 -13.12 -12.03
CA ASP A 10 -5.28 -13.86 -12.19
C ASP A 10 -5.45 -14.98 -11.14
N PRO A 11 -4.43 -15.80 -10.82
CA PRO A 11 -4.52 -16.78 -9.73
C PRO A 11 -4.88 -16.13 -8.38
N LEU A 12 -4.28 -14.98 -8.07
CA LEU A 12 -4.56 -14.25 -6.84
C LEU A 12 -6.01 -13.74 -6.82
N ARG A 13 -6.47 -13.18 -7.94
CA ARG A 13 -7.85 -12.72 -8.10
C ARG A 13 -8.86 -13.85 -7.91
N LYS A 14 -8.62 -15.03 -8.48
CA LYS A 14 -9.47 -16.23 -8.31
C LYS A 14 -9.51 -16.70 -6.85
N ARG A 15 -8.35 -16.76 -6.18
CA ARG A 15 -8.26 -17.15 -4.76
C ARG A 15 -9.03 -16.19 -3.85
N LEU A 16 -8.91 -14.89 -4.09
CA LEU A 16 -9.63 -13.86 -3.32
C LEU A 16 -11.13 -13.89 -3.61
N ALA A 17 -11.52 -14.06 -4.88
CA ALA A 17 -12.93 -14.20 -5.26
C ALA A 17 -13.59 -15.42 -4.60
N LYS A 18 -12.88 -16.55 -4.46
CA LYS A 18 -13.37 -17.73 -3.72
C LYS A 18 -13.67 -17.42 -2.24
N ARG A 19 -13.04 -16.40 -1.67
CA ARG A 19 -13.28 -15.91 -0.30
C ARG A 19 -14.29 -14.75 -0.26
N GLY A 20 -14.96 -14.42 -1.37
CA GLY A 20 -15.84 -13.25 -1.47
C GLY A 20 -15.11 -11.91 -1.47
N ILE A 21 -13.78 -11.90 -1.59
CA ILE A 21 -12.97 -10.69 -1.53
C ILE A 21 -12.65 -10.21 -2.95
N GLU A 22 -13.13 -9.03 -3.29
CA GLU A 22 -12.73 -8.39 -4.54
C GLU A 22 -11.32 -7.77 -4.41
N LEU A 23 -10.40 -8.22 -5.26
CA LEU A 23 -9.09 -7.60 -5.43
C LEU A 23 -9.21 -6.35 -6.30
N ILE A 24 -9.04 -5.16 -5.73
CA ILE A 24 -8.98 -3.87 -6.44
C ILE A 24 -7.51 -3.50 -6.63
N CYS A 25 -6.98 -3.70 -7.83
CA CYS A 25 -5.60 -3.36 -8.16
C CYS A 25 -5.52 -2.71 -9.55
N PRO A 26 -4.63 -1.72 -9.75
CA PRO A 26 -4.44 -1.13 -11.06
C PRO A 26 -3.83 -2.17 -12.01
N HIS A 27 -4.29 -2.14 -13.25
CA HIS A 27 -3.79 -3.03 -14.30
C HIS A 27 -2.29 -2.78 -14.56
N ARG A 28 -1.53 -3.86 -14.71
CA ARG A 28 -0.09 -3.81 -14.98
C ARG A 28 0.16 -3.47 -16.45
N LYS A 29 1.05 -2.50 -16.70
CA LYS A 29 1.37 -2.02 -18.06
C LYS A 29 1.83 -3.12 -19.04
N ASN A 30 2.50 -4.15 -18.53
CA ASN A 30 3.06 -5.24 -19.34
C ASN A 30 2.12 -6.46 -19.44
N ARG A 31 0.85 -6.33 -19.02
CA ARG A 31 -0.13 -7.43 -19.07
C ARG A 31 -0.91 -7.31 -20.38
N THR A 32 -0.82 -8.33 -21.22
CA THR A 32 -1.53 -8.42 -22.51
C THR A 32 -3.03 -8.72 -22.35
N LYS A 33 -3.40 -9.36 -21.24
CA LYS A 33 -4.79 -9.76 -20.96
C LYS A 33 -5.66 -8.55 -20.63
N PRO A 34 -6.96 -8.57 -21.03
CA PRO A 34 -7.85 -7.46 -20.79
C PRO A 34 -7.99 -7.12 -19.30
N PRO A 35 -8.24 -5.84 -18.95
CA PRO A 35 -8.49 -5.42 -17.59
C PRO A 35 -9.65 -6.21 -16.98
N THR A 36 -9.48 -6.67 -15.75
CA THR A 36 -10.48 -7.50 -15.04
C THR A 36 -11.44 -6.68 -14.19
N GLN A 37 -11.29 -5.36 -14.14
CA GLN A 37 -12.07 -4.49 -13.26
C GLN A 37 -12.49 -3.21 -13.96
N ASP A 38 -13.67 -2.74 -13.57
CA ASP A 38 -14.12 -1.40 -13.87
C ASP A 38 -13.25 -0.36 -13.13
N GLY A 39 -12.76 0.64 -13.87
CA GLY A 39 -11.93 1.73 -13.37
C GLY A 39 -12.60 2.60 -12.30
N ARG A 40 -13.93 2.52 -12.14
CA ARG A 40 -14.67 3.25 -11.09
C ARG A 40 -14.17 2.89 -9.68
N LYS A 41 -13.91 1.61 -9.40
CA LYS A 41 -13.42 1.13 -8.09
C LYS A 41 -12.00 1.60 -7.79
N LEU A 42 -11.20 1.89 -8.83
CA LEU A 42 -9.84 2.41 -8.71
C LEU A 42 -9.78 3.89 -8.28
N ARG A 43 -10.87 4.65 -8.37
CA ARG A 43 -10.94 6.05 -7.91
C ARG A 43 -10.57 6.20 -6.43
N ARG A 44 -10.95 5.22 -5.59
CA ARG A 44 -10.59 5.19 -4.17
C ARG A 44 -9.07 5.09 -3.97
N SER A 45 -8.37 4.36 -4.84
CA SER A 45 -6.91 4.22 -4.78
C SER A 45 -6.15 5.49 -5.20
N LYS A 46 -6.77 6.42 -5.96
CA LYS A 46 -6.11 7.66 -6.40
C LYS A 46 -5.70 8.57 -5.24
N ARG A 47 -6.46 8.59 -4.14
CA ARG A 47 -6.14 9.39 -2.95
C ARG A 47 -4.92 8.86 -2.17
N ARG A 48 -4.47 7.63 -2.46
CA ARG A 48 -3.32 6.99 -1.80
C ARG A 48 -2.00 7.72 -2.02
N TRP A 49 -1.87 8.49 -3.11
CA TRP A 49 -0.62 9.19 -3.41
C TRP A 49 -0.20 10.16 -2.30
N LYS A 50 -1.15 10.83 -1.63
CA LYS A 50 -0.83 11.70 -0.48
C LYS A 50 -0.16 10.93 0.65
N VAL A 51 -0.77 9.82 1.06
CA VAL A 51 -0.25 8.92 2.12
C VAL A 51 1.10 8.33 1.71
N LYS A 52 1.21 7.76 0.49
CA LYS A 52 2.49 7.24 -0.02
C LYS A 52 3.57 8.31 -0.05
N ARG A 53 3.24 9.55 -0.45
CA ARG A 53 4.17 10.67 -0.48
C ARG A 53 4.66 11.02 0.92
N THR A 54 3.80 11.03 1.94
CA THR A 54 4.19 11.22 3.34
C THR A 54 5.17 10.15 3.81
N PHE A 55 4.91 8.88 3.49
CA PHE A 55 5.82 7.78 3.83
C PHE A 55 7.15 7.85 3.07
N THR A 56 7.12 8.19 1.77
CA THR A 56 8.36 8.39 0.98
C THR A 56 9.16 9.58 1.50
N TRP A 57 8.49 10.67 1.90
CA TRP A 57 9.13 11.83 2.52
C TRP A 57 9.79 11.44 3.85
N SER A 58 9.06 10.71 4.70
CA SER A 58 9.58 10.15 5.97
C SER A 58 10.79 9.23 5.75
N GLY A 59 10.76 8.36 4.72
CA GLY A 59 11.88 7.48 4.40
C GLY A 59 13.09 8.19 3.76
N ASN A 60 12.88 9.32 3.06
CA ASN A 60 13.95 10.15 2.51
C ASN A 60 14.68 10.96 3.59
N PHE A 61 14.04 11.23 4.72
CA PHE A 61 14.76 11.59 5.93
C PHE A 61 15.49 10.34 6.44
N ARG A 62 16.71 10.12 5.93
CA ARG A 62 17.62 9.04 6.32
C ARG A 62 17.97 8.98 7.82
N ARG A 63 17.35 9.82 8.67
CA ARG A 63 17.37 9.68 10.13
C ARG A 63 16.54 8.48 10.62
N LEU A 64 15.75 7.84 9.76
CA LEU A 64 15.04 6.58 10.02
C LEU A 64 15.73 5.38 9.34
N VAL A 65 16.98 5.53 8.89
CA VAL A 65 17.81 4.37 8.57
C VAL A 65 18.24 3.77 9.90
N VAL A 66 17.43 2.81 10.38
CA VAL A 66 17.74 1.84 11.42
C VAL A 66 18.92 0.99 10.93
N ARG A 67 20.11 1.61 10.83
CA ARG A 67 21.38 0.91 10.83
C ARG A 67 21.77 0.77 12.30
N ARG A 68 21.14 -0.21 12.95
CA ARG A 68 21.73 -0.99 14.04
C ARG A 68 22.01 -0.27 15.36
N ASP A 69 21.10 0.58 15.83
CA ASP A 69 20.92 0.78 17.28
C ASP A 69 19.44 0.59 17.58
N ARG A 70 19.12 -0.50 18.29
CA ARG A 70 17.76 -0.84 18.73
C ARG A 70 17.50 -0.09 20.03
N ASP A 71 17.27 1.22 19.91
CA ASP A 71 16.87 2.04 21.05
C ASP A 71 15.34 2.09 21.14
N ILE A 72 14.80 1.46 22.19
CA ILE A 72 13.37 1.26 22.47
C ILE A 72 12.65 2.61 22.62
N THR A 73 13.40 3.66 22.94
CA THR A 73 12.91 5.02 23.12
C THR A 73 12.36 5.61 21.82
N MET A 74 12.96 5.28 20.67
CA MET A 74 12.47 5.77 19.38
C MET A 74 11.14 5.14 18.98
N ASP A 75 10.90 3.86 19.30
CA ASP A 75 9.63 3.18 19.02
C ASP A 75 8.46 3.81 19.80
N GLN A 76 8.69 4.26 21.04
CA GLN A 76 7.69 4.95 21.85
C GLN A 76 7.29 6.31 21.25
N VAL A 77 8.26 7.08 20.76
CA VAL A 77 8.00 8.37 20.10
C VAL A 77 7.12 8.18 18.85
N PHE A 78 7.42 7.17 18.02
CA PHE A 78 6.58 6.87 16.86
C PHE A 78 5.16 6.41 17.26
N PHE A 79 5.04 5.64 18.34
CA PHE A 79 3.74 5.24 18.88
C PHE A 79 2.91 6.44 19.35
N HIS A 80 3.51 7.37 20.11
CA HIS A 80 2.82 8.58 20.60
C HIS A 80 2.44 9.53 19.47
N VAL A 81 3.31 9.71 18.47
CA VAL A 81 2.99 10.51 17.26
C VAL A 81 1.81 9.88 16.50
N ALA A 82 1.77 8.56 16.38
CA ALA A 82 0.66 7.86 15.72
C ALA A 82 -0.65 7.95 16.51
N CYS A 83 -0.60 7.92 17.85
CA CYS A 83 -1.80 8.04 18.69
C CYS A 83 -2.34 9.49 18.75
N SER A 84 -1.48 10.49 18.62
CA SER A 84 -1.87 11.91 18.65
C SER A 84 -2.47 12.42 17.34
N SER A 85 -2.40 11.61 16.27
CA SER A 85 -2.92 11.94 14.94
C SER A 85 -4.24 11.21 14.62
N LEU A 86 -4.89 10.67 15.66
CA LEU A 86 -6.18 9.99 15.62
C LEU A 86 -7.28 10.89 16.22
#